data_AF-A0A0F9KTV1-F1
#
_entry.id   AF-A0A0F9KTV1-F1
#
_cell.length_a   1.000
_cell.length_b   1.000
_cell.length_c   1.000
_cell.angle_alpha   90.00
_cell.angle_beta   90.00
_cell.angle_gamma   90.00
#
_symmetry.space_group_name_H-M   'P 1'
#
loop_
_entity.id
_entity.type
_entity.pdbx_description
1 polymer ?
#
loop_
_entity_poly.entity_id
_entity_poly.type
_entity_poly.pdbx_seq_one_letter_code
_entity_poly.pdbx_strand_id
1 'polypeptide(L)'
;MTLRKKLDAFMKAISPDDYHALVDDLYDIVCDGVNGESHHFSEAEMRAFEDKDYRHAYFDEFLNSAIATQIKVLREQRDWTQEDLAERVNVKQETISRLEDVDYSAWTFGILRSLAGAFDLTLCVSFESFGKRLDDFGKFSRENLEKDSSKDDL
;
A
#
# COMPACT_ATOMS: atom_id res chain seq x y z
N MET A 1 6.25 13.51 -7.63
CA MET A 1 4.96 14.23 -7.74
C MET A 1 4.04 13.48 -6.82
N THR A 2 3.58 14.13 -5.76
CA THR A 2 2.95 13.47 -4.60
C THR A 2 1.69 12.70 -5.00
N LEU A 3 1.29 11.65 -4.28
CA LEU A 3 0.08 10.85 -4.53
C LEU A 3 -1.12 11.76 -4.64
N ARG A 4 -1.16 12.71 -3.70
CA ARG A 4 -2.04 13.86 -3.68
C ARG A 4 -2.17 14.54 -5.04
N LYS A 5 -1.08 14.82 -5.77
CA LYS A 5 -1.11 15.52 -7.08
C LYS A 5 -1.62 14.66 -8.24
N LYS A 6 -1.45 13.33 -8.20
CA LYS A 6 -2.00 12.42 -9.23
C LYS A 6 -3.50 12.18 -9.00
N LEU A 7 -3.88 11.95 -7.75
CA LEU A 7 -5.27 11.87 -7.31
C LEU A 7 -5.99 13.20 -7.55
N ASP A 8 -5.35 14.34 -7.28
CA ASP A 8 -5.85 15.70 -7.58
C ASP A 8 -6.20 15.88 -9.06
N ALA A 9 -5.36 15.37 -9.97
CA ALA A 9 -5.53 15.54 -11.41
C ALA A 9 -6.64 14.63 -11.97
N PHE A 10 -6.79 13.43 -11.42
CA PHE A 10 -7.81 12.45 -11.82
C PHE A 10 -9.19 12.80 -11.22
N MET A 11 -9.25 13.13 -9.92
CA MET A 11 -10.50 13.39 -9.21
C MET A 11 -11.14 14.75 -9.54
N LYS A 12 -10.33 15.77 -9.89
CA LYS A 12 -10.85 17.04 -10.45
C LYS A 12 -11.67 16.86 -11.73
N ALA A 13 -11.51 15.75 -12.44
CA ALA A 13 -12.24 15.45 -13.66
C ALA A 13 -13.57 14.70 -13.40
N ILE A 14 -13.81 14.16 -12.20
CA ILE A 14 -14.88 13.20 -11.94
C ILE A 14 -15.93 13.71 -10.91
N SER A 15 -15.52 14.27 -9.76
CA SER A 15 -16.46 14.84 -8.77
C SER A 15 -15.71 15.69 -7.73
N PRO A 16 -15.88 17.03 -7.69
CA PRO A 16 -15.16 17.92 -6.77
C PRO A 16 -15.55 17.80 -5.29
N ASP A 17 -16.78 17.35 -5.00
CA ASP A 17 -17.34 17.38 -3.64
C ASP A 17 -16.92 16.15 -2.80
N ASP A 18 -16.52 15.05 -3.44
CA ASP A 18 -16.10 13.78 -2.79
C ASP A 18 -14.58 13.71 -2.52
N TYR A 19 -13.83 14.74 -2.95
CA TYR A 19 -12.36 14.80 -2.94
C TYR A 19 -11.71 14.86 -1.55
N HIS A 20 -12.28 15.64 -0.64
CA HIS A 20 -11.71 15.81 0.70
C HIS A 20 -11.86 14.56 1.56
N ALA A 21 -12.96 13.81 1.37
CA ALA A 21 -13.19 12.54 2.06
C ALA A 21 -12.13 11.51 1.64
N LEU A 22 -11.92 11.30 0.34
CA LEU A 22 -11.02 10.24 -0.16
C LEU A 22 -9.56 10.33 0.33
N VAL A 23 -9.04 11.56 0.40
CA VAL A 23 -7.63 11.81 0.78
C VAL A 23 -7.44 11.66 2.28
N ASP A 24 -8.43 12.12 3.05
CA ASP A 24 -8.45 11.93 4.50
C ASP A 24 -8.68 10.43 4.79
N ASP A 25 -9.59 9.74 4.10
CA ASP A 25 -9.88 8.30 4.29
C ASP A 25 -8.68 7.40 3.96
N LEU A 26 -7.95 7.62 2.86
CA LEU A 26 -6.74 6.83 2.55
C LEU A 26 -5.61 7.08 3.56
N TYR A 27 -5.49 8.31 4.06
CA TYR A 27 -4.50 8.66 5.08
C TYR A 27 -4.91 8.09 6.44
N ASP A 28 -6.19 8.15 6.78
CA ASP A 28 -6.79 7.61 8.00
C ASP A 28 -6.74 6.09 7.97
N ILE A 29 -7.03 5.38 6.88
CA ILE A 29 -6.83 3.92 6.81
C ILE A 29 -5.38 3.53 7.07
N VAL A 30 -4.42 4.28 6.52
CA VAL A 30 -3.00 4.01 6.75
C VAL A 30 -2.61 4.38 8.19
N CYS A 31 -3.16 5.45 8.76
CA CYS A 31 -2.89 5.92 10.13
C CYS A 31 -3.61 5.10 11.21
N ASP A 32 -4.93 4.95 11.13
CA ASP A 32 -5.80 4.10 11.95
C ASP A 32 -5.35 2.66 11.92
N GLY A 33 -4.96 2.19 10.73
CA GLY A 33 -4.38 0.88 10.54
C GLY A 33 -3.09 0.68 11.33
N VAL A 34 -2.17 1.65 11.28
CA VAL A 34 -0.97 1.67 12.13
C VAL A 34 -1.31 1.72 13.62
N ASN A 35 -2.45 2.30 13.99
CA ASN A 35 -2.93 2.39 15.39
C ASN A 35 -3.78 1.20 15.85
N GLY A 36 -4.12 0.25 14.97
CA GLY A 36 -4.90 -0.95 15.29
C GLY A 36 -6.41 -0.77 15.29
N GLU A 37 -6.93 0.27 14.64
CA GLU A 37 -8.37 0.50 14.48
C GLU A 37 -8.86 -0.01 13.12
N SER A 38 -10.05 -0.61 13.10
CA SER A 38 -10.68 -1.09 11.86
C SER A 38 -11.40 0.06 11.17
N HIS A 39 -11.00 0.41 9.94
CA HIS A 39 -11.69 1.41 9.15
C HIS A 39 -13.10 0.95 8.78
N HIS A 40 -14.10 1.78 9.09
CA HIS A 40 -15.50 1.53 8.75
C HIS A 40 -15.89 2.44 7.58
N PHE A 41 -16.07 1.85 6.40
CA PHE A 41 -16.58 2.57 5.23
C PHE A 41 -18.00 3.05 5.47
N SER A 42 -18.22 4.35 5.31
CA SER A 42 -19.52 4.99 5.38
C SER A 42 -20.43 4.59 4.22
N GLU A 43 -21.73 4.77 4.39
CA GLU A 43 -22.73 4.56 3.32
C GLU A 43 -22.44 5.41 2.06
N ALA A 44 -21.83 6.59 2.24
CA ALA A 44 -21.47 7.47 1.14
C ALA A 44 -20.30 6.87 0.31
N GLU A 45 -19.26 6.38 0.98
CA GLU A 45 -18.13 5.69 0.32
C GLU A 45 -18.61 4.42 -0.40
N MET A 46 -19.46 3.63 0.27
CA MET A 46 -20.04 2.43 -0.32
C MET A 46 -20.83 2.74 -1.61
N ARG A 47 -21.54 3.87 -1.63
CA ARG A 47 -22.23 4.34 -2.83
C ARG A 47 -21.27 4.84 -3.91
N ALA A 48 -20.19 5.53 -3.53
CA ALA A 48 -19.18 5.99 -4.49
C ALA A 48 -18.50 4.79 -5.19
N PHE A 49 -18.31 3.67 -4.50
CA PHE A 49 -17.82 2.43 -5.10
C PHE A 49 -18.77 1.81 -6.14
N GLU A 50 -19.99 2.29 -6.35
CA GLU A 50 -20.82 1.86 -7.48
C GLU A 50 -20.21 2.32 -8.82
N ASP A 51 -19.57 3.50 -8.84
CA ASP A 51 -18.86 4.00 -10.01
C ASP A 51 -17.60 3.17 -10.27
N LYS A 52 -17.45 2.72 -11.52
CA LYS A 52 -16.37 1.82 -11.90
C LYS A 52 -15.02 2.52 -11.83
N ASP A 53 -14.90 3.70 -12.40
CA ASP A 53 -13.60 4.35 -12.57
C ASP A 53 -13.10 4.84 -11.20
N TYR A 54 -14.00 5.35 -10.36
CA TYR A 54 -13.73 5.66 -8.97
C TYR A 54 -13.25 4.44 -8.18
N ARG A 55 -14.02 3.34 -8.21
CA ARG A 55 -13.66 2.11 -7.48
C ARG A 55 -12.31 1.56 -7.95
N HIS A 56 -12.02 1.55 -9.24
CA HIS A 56 -10.72 1.08 -9.71
C HIS A 56 -9.57 2.00 -9.25
N ALA A 57 -9.72 3.31 -9.38
CA ALA A 57 -8.69 4.26 -8.96
C ALA A 57 -8.40 4.18 -7.45
N TYR A 58 -9.43 4.06 -6.63
CA TYR A 58 -9.27 3.94 -5.17
C TYR A 58 -8.50 2.68 -4.77
N PHE A 59 -8.88 1.52 -5.30
CA PHE A 59 -8.23 0.26 -4.94
C PHE A 59 -6.81 0.13 -5.51
N ASP A 60 -6.57 0.69 -6.71
CA ASP A 60 -5.22 0.76 -7.28
C ASP A 60 -4.32 1.66 -6.42
N GLU A 61 -4.85 2.76 -5.92
CA GLU A 61 -4.10 3.68 -5.06
C GLU A 61 -3.75 3.06 -3.71
N PHE A 62 -4.72 2.38 -3.12
CA PHE A 62 -4.47 1.63 -1.91
C PHE A 62 -3.45 0.52 -2.12
N LEU A 63 -3.52 -0.22 -3.25
CA LEU A 63 -2.54 -1.25 -3.55
C LEU A 63 -1.12 -0.67 -3.57
N ASN A 64 -0.93 0.50 -4.18
CA ASN A 64 0.36 1.20 -4.19
C ASN A 64 0.83 1.52 -2.77
N SER A 65 -0.03 2.17 -2.00
CA SER A 65 0.26 2.58 -0.62
C SER A 65 0.56 1.38 0.28
N ALA A 66 -0.19 0.30 0.12
CA ALA A 66 -0.02 -0.93 0.89
C ALA A 66 1.32 -1.61 0.61
N ILE A 67 1.73 -1.72 -0.66
CA ILE A 67 3.03 -2.30 -1.04
C ILE A 67 4.17 -1.44 -0.51
N ALA A 68 4.12 -0.12 -0.69
CA ALA A 68 5.15 0.79 -0.20
C ALA A 68 5.32 0.68 1.32
N THR A 69 4.20 0.70 2.05
CA THR A 69 4.18 0.57 3.51
C THR A 69 4.70 -0.79 3.97
N GLN A 70 4.31 -1.88 3.31
CA GLN A 70 4.78 -3.22 3.67
C GLN A 70 6.29 -3.35 3.52
N ILE A 71 6.88 -2.82 2.44
CA ILE A 71 8.33 -2.82 2.23
C ILE A 71 9.03 -2.12 3.41
N LYS A 72 8.53 -0.94 3.79
CA LYS A 72 9.07 -0.17 4.92
C LYS A 72 8.93 -0.92 6.24
N VAL A 73 7.75 -1.47 6.52
CA VAL A 73 7.46 -2.24 7.74
C VAL A 73 8.39 -3.46 7.84
N LEU A 74 8.51 -4.27 6.79
CA LEU A 74 9.38 -5.45 6.79
C LEU A 74 10.87 -5.11 6.94
N ARG A 75 11.30 -3.98 6.38
CA ARG A 75 12.65 -3.45 6.56
C ARG A 75 12.89 -3.06 8.02
N GLU A 76 11.98 -2.30 8.61
CA GLU A 76 12.08 -1.86 10.01
C GLU A 76 11.95 -3.02 10.99
N GLN A 77 11.09 -4.02 10.71
CA GLN A 77 10.98 -5.26 11.48
C GLN A 77 12.32 -6.01 11.59
N ARG A 78 13.19 -5.85 10.59
CA ARG A 78 14.53 -6.47 10.52
C ARG A 78 15.65 -5.53 10.99
N ASP A 79 15.31 -4.36 11.53
CA ASP A 79 16.24 -3.30 11.93
C ASP A 79 17.17 -2.84 10.79
N TRP A 80 16.72 -2.89 9.54
CA TRP A 80 17.52 -2.51 8.38
C TRP A 80 17.34 -1.04 8.04
N THR A 81 18.43 -0.37 7.66
CA THR A 81 18.37 0.91 6.97
C THR A 81 17.93 0.73 5.52
N GLN A 82 17.54 1.81 4.84
CA GLN A 82 17.25 1.74 3.40
C GLN A 82 18.49 1.33 2.58
N GLU A 83 19.69 1.64 3.06
CA GLU A 83 20.95 1.23 2.44
C GLU A 83 21.17 -0.28 2.61
N ASP A 84 20.91 -0.84 3.80
CA ASP A 84 20.98 -2.28 4.05
C ASP A 84 20.07 -3.09 3.10
N LEU A 85 18.83 -2.63 2.89
CA LEU A 85 17.91 -3.28 1.96
C LEU A 85 18.38 -3.13 0.51
N ALA A 86 18.94 -1.96 0.15
CA ALA A 86 19.45 -1.71 -1.19
C ALA A 86 20.60 -2.66 -1.55
N GLU A 87 21.53 -2.90 -0.61
CA GLU A 87 22.62 -3.85 -0.77
C GLU A 87 22.12 -5.28 -0.98
N ARG A 88 21.13 -5.72 -0.19
CA ARG A 88 20.53 -7.08 -0.29
C ARG A 88 19.82 -7.32 -1.62
N VAL A 89 19.24 -6.27 -2.19
CA VAL A 89 18.51 -6.32 -3.47
C VAL A 89 19.40 -5.95 -4.66
N ASN A 90 20.65 -5.53 -4.41
CA ASN A 90 21.62 -5.05 -5.39
C ASN A 90 21.10 -3.86 -6.23
N VAL A 91 20.58 -2.85 -5.53
CA VAL A 91 20.13 -1.57 -6.11
C VAL A 91 20.73 -0.41 -5.34
N LYS A 92 20.51 0.82 -5.79
CA LYS A 92 20.93 2.01 -5.04
C LYS A 92 19.92 2.35 -3.94
N GLN A 93 20.36 2.97 -2.85
CA GLN A 93 19.49 3.38 -1.75
C GLN A 93 18.34 4.29 -2.21
N GLU A 94 18.55 5.17 -3.19
CA GLU A 94 17.48 6.04 -3.72
C GLU A 94 16.37 5.23 -4.41
N THR A 95 16.71 4.02 -4.89
CA THR A 95 15.70 3.10 -5.41
C THR A 95 14.80 2.61 -4.29
N ILE A 96 15.37 2.19 -3.16
CA ILE A 96 14.59 1.78 -1.98
C ILE A 96 13.74 2.94 -1.45
N SER A 97 14.32 4.14 -1.32
CA SER A 97 13.58 5.32 -0.88
C SER A 97 12.34 5.58 -1.75
N ARG A 98 12.47 5.41 -3.07
CA ARG A 98 11.35 5.55 -4.00
C ARG A 98 10.35 4.40 -3.92
N LEU A 99 10.79 3.17 -3.64
CA LEU A 99 9.90 2.01 -3.51
C LEU A 99 9.07 2.05 -2.21
N GLU A 100 9.57 2.74 -1.18
CA GLU A 100 8.88 3.01 0.10
C GLU A 100 8.03 4.29 0.07
N ASP A 101 8.08 5.04 -1.03
CA ASP A 101 7.24 6.22 -1.21
C ASP A 101 5.81 5.77 -1.53
N VAL A 102 4.85 6.15 -0.69
CA VAL A 102 3.42 5.88 -0.91
C VAL A 102 2.93 6.51 -2.22
N ASP A 103 3.65 7.52 -2.73
CA ASP A 103 3.33 8.18 -3.99
C ASP A 103 3.79 7.40 -5.24
N TYR A 104 4.56 6.34 -5.04
CA TYR A 104 5.12 5.52 -6.10
C TYR A 104 4.12 4.48 -6.57
N SER A 105 4.12 4.18 -7.87
CA SER A 105 3.08 3.34 -8.49
C SER A 105 3.63 2.48 -9.64
N ALA A 106 4.95 2.29 -9.68
CA ALA A 106 5.64 1.76 -10.86
C ALA A 106 6.65 0.64 -10.53
N TRP A 107 6.26 -0.29 -9.66
CA TRP A 107 7.06 -1.48 -9.39
C TRP A 107 7.03 -2.46 -10.57
N THR A 108 8.14 -3.17 -10.75
CA THR A 108 8.20 -4.31 -11.65
C THR A 108 8.05 -5.61 -10.87
N PHE A 109 7.52 -6.66 -11.49
CA PHE A 109 7.55 -8.01 -10.90
C PHE A 109 8.98 -8.50 -10.58
N GLY A 110 9.99 -7.98 -11.29
CA GLY A 110 11.40 -8.24 -10.99
C GLY A 110 11.78 -7.73 -9.60
N ILE A 111 11.55 -6.44 -9.34
CA ILE A 111 11.95 -5.83 -8.06
C ILE A 111 11.15 -6.40 -6.88
N LEU A 112 9.85 -6.67 -7.05
CA LEU A 112 9.03 -7.26 -6.00
C LEU A 112 9.50 -8.67 -5.61
N ARG A 113 9.93 -9.48 -6.58
CA ARG A 113 10.51 -10.81 -6.30
C ARG A 113 11.87 -10.71 -5.61
N SER A 114 12.71 -9.76 -6.01
CA SER A 114 14.00 -9.55 -5.35
C SER A 114 13.83 -9.06 -3.90
N LEU A 115 12.86 -8.19 -3.64
CA LEU A 115 12.49 -7.76 -2.29
C LEU A 115 11.99 -8.93 -1.45
N ALA A 116 11.08 -9.75 -1.99
CA ALA A 116 10.60 -10.95 -1.29
C ALA A 116 11.78 -11.88 -0.92
N GLY A 117 12.69 -12.14 -1.86
CA GLY A 117 13.90 -12.92 -1.59
C GLY A 117 14.82 -12.30 -0.54
N ALA A 118 15.01 -10.97 -0.56
CA ALA A 118 15.80 -10.27 0.45
C ALA A 118 15.19 -10.38 1.85
N PHE A 119 13.86 -10.38 1.96
CA PHE A 119 13.14 -10.57 3.21
C PHE A 119 13.00 -12.03 3.64
N ASP A 120 13.44 -12.99 2.82
CA ASP A 120 13.23 -14.43 3.02
C ASP A 120 11.73 -14.81 3.05
N LEU A 121 10.99 -14.22 2.12
CA LEU A 121 9.55 -14.38 1.91
C LEU A 121 9.24 -14.80 0.46
N THR A 122 7.99 -15.17 0.21
CA THR A 122 7.46 -15.41 -1.14
C THR A 122 6.55 -14.28 -1.60
N LEU A 123 6.55 -13.98 -2.90
CA LEU A 123 5.61 -13.03 -3.51
C LEU A 123 4.33 -13.78 -3.91
N CYS A 124 3.20 -13.42 -3.30
CA CYS A 124 1.87 -13.94 -3.66
C CYS A 124 1.06 -12.87 -4.40
N VAL A 125 0.51 -13.21 -5.58
CA VAL A 125 -0.35 -12.31 -6.36
C VAL A 125 -1.60 -13.07 -6.81
N SER A 126 -2.76 -12.50 -6.55
CA SER A 126 -4.08 -13.03 -6.95
C SER A 126 -4.98 -11.91 -7.49
N PHE A 127 -5.98 -12.28 -8.28
CA PHE A 127 -7.09 -11.40 -8.63
C PHE A 127 -8.21 -11.61 -7.60
N GLU A 128 -8.62 -10.54 -6.94
CA GLU A 128 -9.58 -10.59 -5.81
C GLU A 128 -10.83 -9.76 -6.09
N SER A 129 -11.92 -10.07 -5.38
CA SER A 129 -13.13 -9.24 -5.41
C SER A 129 -12.97 -7.97 -4.57
N PHE A 130 -13.63 -6.88 -4.96
CA PHE A 130 -13.58 -5.61 -4.22
C PHE A 130 -14.03 -5.75 -2.77
N GLY A 131 -15.09 -6.53 -2.50
CA GLY A 131 -15.57 -6.75 -1.13
C GLY A 131 -14.53 -7.43 -0.24
N LYS A 132 -13.86 -8.47 -0.75
CA LYS A 132 -12.75 -9.10 -0.01
C LYS A 132 -11.61 -8.13 0.21
N ARG A 133 -11.30 -7.30 -0.78
CA ARG A 133 -10.27 -6.27 -0.62
C ARG A 133 -10.65 -5.28 0.47
N LEU A 134 -11.90 -4.77 0.55
CA LEU A 134 -12.39 -3.90 1.64
C LEU A 134 -12.12 -4.50 3.03
N ASP A 135 -12.34 -5.80 3.22
CA ASP A 135 -12.02 -6.47 4.48
C ASP A 135 -10.51 -6.44 4.80
N ASP A 136 -9.65 -6.51 3.77
CA ASP A 136 -8.20 -6.39 3.93
C ASP A 136 -7.80 -4.95 4.35
N PHE A 137 -8.52 -3.91 3.89
CA PHE A 137 -8.27 -2.52 4.33
C PHE A 137 -8.54 -2.37 5.82
N GLY A 138 -9.67 -2.88 6.32
CA GLY A 138 -10.02 -2.81 7.74
C GLY A 138 -9.05 -3.57 8.66
N LYS A 139 -8.16 -4.39 8.08
CA LYS A 139 -7.10 -5.12 8.78
C LYS A 139 -5.71 -4.60 8.45
N PHE A 140 -5.59 -3.53 7.68
CA PHE A 140 -4.30 -2.97 7.33
C PHE A 140 -3.64 -2.45 8.61
N SER A 141 -2.63 -3.12 9.14
CA SER A 141 -1.94 -2.69 10.35
C SER A 141 -0.48 -3.09 10.31
N ARG A 142 0.37 -2.43 11.10
CA ARG A 142 1.78 -2.83 11.18
C ARG A 142 1.91 -4.33 11.50
N GLU A 143 1.20 -4.81 12.53
CA GLU A 143 1.20 -6.22 12.93
C GLU A 143 0.81 -7.15 11.77
N ASN A 144 -0.22 -6.80 10.99
CA ASN A 144 -0.66 -7.61 9.86
C ASN A 144 0.28 -7.52 8.64
N LEU A 145 1.06 -6.45 8.53
CA LEU A 145 2.04 -6.24 7.46
C LEU A 145 3.38 -6.90 7.74
N GLU A 146 3.74 -7.05 9.02
CA GLU A 146 4.90 -7.81 9.47
C GLU A 146 4.77 -9.29 9.05
N LYS A 147 5.90 -9.88 8.68
CA LYS A 147 5.99 -11.26 8.21
C LYS A 147 7.31 -11.86 8.67
N ASP A 148 7.20 -12.96 9.39
CA ASP A 148 8.31 -13.75 9.88
C ASP A 148 9.14 -14.32 8.73
N SER A 149 10.43 -14.51 8.97
CA SER A 149 11.32 -15.13 7.98
C SER A 149 11.02 -16.63 7.85
N SER A 150 11.50 -17.27 6.78
CA SER A 150 11.26 -18.71 6.59
C SER A 150 11.76 -19.58 7.75
N LYS A 151 12.79 -19.13 8.48
CA LYS A 151 13.34 -19.85 9.63
C LYS A 151 12.45 -19.83 10.87
N ASP A 152 11.57 -18.83 10.95
CA ASP A 152 10.68 -18.61 12.09
C ASP A 152 9.27 -19.14 11.78
N ASP A 153 8.90 -19.25 10.49
CA ASP A 153 7.60 -19.71 9.98
C ASP A 153 7.55 -21.21 9.58
N LEU A 154 8.69 -21.87 9.30
CA LEU A 154 8.79 -23.30 8.91
C LEU A 154 9.61 -24.13 9.91
#